data_AF-A0A6C0GPU0-F1
#
_entry.id   AF-A0A6C0GPU0-F1
#
_cell.length_a   1.000
_cell.length_b   1.000
_cell.length_c   1.000
_cell.angle_alpha   90.00
_cell.angle_beta   90.00
_cell.angle_gamma   90.00
#
_symmetry.space_group_name_H-M   'P 1'
#
loop_
_entity.id
_entity.type
_entity.pdbx_description
1 polymer ?
#
loop_
_entity_poly.entity_id
_entity_poly.type
_entity_poly.pdbx_seq_one_letter_code
_entity_poly.pdbx_strand_id
1 'polypeptide(L)'
;MPYKYFGLFIALLLTYTVPAQTPATAPKRILVLGLNSSQFNSNVYYINELAFLNDTAQSKVVDLYNQTLLQTLTEYSATQYQFVLANAIETAAIQRKSNYVEWKNEYKEPYLALDADSLQDILFRDLIRKYAADYILNLNYYNIFRNSPPVFYSTSIKTRHIIDYELFNNQLGIASAGQITLISTNAKATAMKPKYSDFAAQLIERLQIVEGNFPPAVAEKKYLRQRERIIKDAWGAGFSLGWGNTYGWFSTQLLRNIGTQWDINGGIGFGPSGFKAGIGARYFLLNYGRRYKPFFEINYAWASGMKIEMGGEKDDSGTQLYPDRVSTFRIPSDQAIHLKTGFRWLKNSKAWMLHVGYAMPFKGDKAKIVAAGSDVSVETFNRRKNWADLFTIGGVDVGITYLVYFQR
;
A
#
# COMPACT_ATOMS: atom_id res chain seq x y z
N MET A 1 -69.58 -3.43 -32.31
CA MET A 1 -68.81 -2.62 -31.35
C MET A 1 -68.68 -3.35 -30.01
N PRO A 2 -67.55 -4.02 -29.71
CA PRO A 2 -67.28 -4.48 -28.35
C PRO A 2 -65.82 -4.18 -27.94
N TYR A 3 -65.55 -2.98 -27.44
CA TYR A 3 -64.22 -2.63 -26.86
C TYR A 3 -64.32 -1.80 -25.57
N LYS A 4 -65.50 -1.72 -24.94
CA LYS A 4 -65.71 -0.84 -23.77
C LYS A 4 -65.43 -1.49 -22.39
N TYR A 5 -65.09 -2.78 -22.32
CA TYR A 5 -64.89 -3.46 -21.04
C TYR A 5 -63.46 -3.97 -20.78
N PHE A 6 -62.55 -3.85 -21.75
CA PHE A 6 -61.17 -4.36 -21.58
C PHE A 6 -60.26 -3.41 -20.76
N GLY A 7 -60.59 -2.11 -20.71
CA GLY A 7 -59.80 -1.12 -19.98
C GLY A 7 -59.98 -1.15 -18.45
N LEU A 8 -61.11 -1.68 -17.95
CA LEU A 8 -61.38 -1.68 -16.51
C LEU A 8 -60.70 -2.85 -15.77
N PHE A 9 -60.35 -3.93 -16.47
CA PHE A 9 -59.70 -5.11 -15.87
C PHE A 9 -58.20 -4.91 -15.67
N ILE A 10 -57.54 -4.08 -16.49
CA ILE A 10 -56.09 -3.79 -16.36
C ILE A 10 -55.83 -2.77 -15.24
N ALA A 11 -56.76 -1.85 -14.97
CA ALA A 11 -56.64 -0.89 -13.86
C ALA A 11 -56.82 -1.53 -12.47
N LEU A 12 -57.56 -2.65 -12.37
CA LEU A 12 -57.77 -3.36 -11.09
C LEU A 12 -56.67 -4.39 -10.78
N LEU A 13 -55.87 -4.80 -11.77
CA LEU A 13 -54.73 -5.71 -11.59
C LEU A 13 -53.42 -5.00 -11.22
N LEU A 14 -53.39 -3.66 -11.29
CA LEU A 14 -52.22 -2.84 -10.93
C LEU A 14 -52.25 -2.31 -9.48
N THR A 15 -53.27 -2.63 -8.67
CA THR A 15 -53.42 -2.08 -7.31
C THR A 15 -53.00 -3.00 -6.16
N TYR A 16 -52.48 -4.21 -6.41
CA TYR A 16 -52.06 -5.13 -5.33
C TYR A 16 -50.71 -5.83 -5.56
N THR A 17 -49.69 -5.08 -5.95
CA THR A 17 -48.30 -5.46 -5.64
C THR A 17 -47.69 -4.39 -4.73
N VAL A 18 -48.30 -4.19 -3.56
CA VAL A 18 -47.51 -3.67 -2.44
C VAL A 18 -46.50 -4.78 -2.15
N PRO A 19 -45.20 -4.60 -2.43
CA PRO A 19 -44.21 -5.60 -2.01
C PRO A 19 -44.44 -5.76 -0.52
N ALA A 20 -44.73 -6.98 -0.07
CA ALA A 20 -44.86 -7.28 1.34
C ALA A 20 -43.64 -6.66 2.01
N GLN A 21 -43.86 -5.59 2.78
CA GLN A 21 -42.81 -4.93 3.54
C GLN A 21 -42.38 -6.00 4.54
N THR A 22 -41.37 -6.77 4.15
CA THR A 22 -40.73 -7.74 5.03
C THR A 22 -40.36 -6.91 6.24
N PRO A 23 -40.91 -7.20 7.43
CA PRO A 23 -40.74 -6.35 8.60
C PRO A 23 -39.24 -6.12 8.76
N ALA A 24 -38.85 -4.85 8.78
CA ALA A 24 -37.44 -4.47 8.83
C ALA A 24 -36.82 -5.24 10.00
N THR A 25 -35.92 -6.16 9.67
CA THR A 25 -35.28 -7.00 10.68
C THR A 25 -34.54 -6.06 11.62
N ALA A 26 -34.78 -6.19 12.92
CA ALA A 26 -34.10 -5.33 13.90
C ALA A 26 -32.58 -5.39 13.67
N PRO A 27 -31.87 -4.25 13.75
CA PRO A 27 -30.43 -4.23 13.51
C PRO A 27 -29.71 -5.12 14.53
N LYS A 28 -28.73 -5.88 14.06
CA LYS A 28 -27.89 -6.73 14.91
C LYS A 28 -27.08 -5.88 15.87
N ARG A 29 -26.99 -6.29 17.13
CA ARG A 29 -26.38 -5.49 18.20
C ARG A 29 -24.94 -5.93 18.44
N ILE A 30 -24.00 -4.99 18.29
CA ILE A 30 -22.58 -5.17 18.58
C ILE A 30 -22.28 -4.50 19.91
N LEU A 31 -22.15 -5.30 20.97
CA LEU A 31 -21.76 -4.81 22.28
C LEU A 31 -20.26 -4.47 22.27
N VAL A 32 -19.92 -3.22 22.56
CA VAL A 32 -18.52 -2.76 22.59
C VAL A 32 -18.02 -2.74 24.03
N LEU A 33 -16.92 -3.44 24.26
CA LEU A 33 -16.11 -3.37 25.48
C LEU A 33 -14.96 -2.40 25.22
N GLY A 34 -14.92 -1.33 26.02
CA GLY A 34 -13.88 -0.30 25.90
C GLY A 34 -12.50 -0.77 26.30
N LEU A 35 -11.56 0.17 26.34
CA LEU A 35 -10.18 0.00 26.80
C LEU A 35 -10.01 0.51 28.24
N ASN A 36 -8.99 0.01 28.94
CA ASN A 36 -8.45 0.64 30.16
C ASN A 36 -7.03 1.18 29.96
N SER A 37 -6.47 1.75 31.02
CA SER A 37 -5.11 2.31 31.04
C SER A 37 -4.01 1.31 30.71
N SER A 38 -4.15 0.03 31.10
CA SER A 38 -3.16 -1.01 30.79
C SER A 38 -3.12 -1.39 29.31
N GLN A 39 -4.22 -1.11 28.59
CA GLN A 39 -4.37 -1.41 27.16
C GLN A 39 -4.05 -0.22 26.26
N PHE A 40 -3.56 0.88 26.82
CA PHE A 40 -3.22 2.09 26.07
C PHE A 40 -1.72 2.37 26.15
N ASN A 41 -1.09 2.52 24.99
CA ASN A 41 0.31 2.88 24.89
C ASN A 41 0.53 3.99 23.85
N SER A 42 1.61 4.73 24.02
CA SER A 42 2.09 5.72 23.07
C SER A 42 3.60 5.71 23.08
N ASN A 43 4.22 5.36 21.95
CA ASN A 43 5.67 5.44 21.79
C ASN A 43 6.13 6.77 21.15
N VAL A 44 5.18 7.63 20.78
CA VAL A 44 5.43 8.91 20.10
C VAL A 44 5.40 10.07 21.07
N TYR A 45 4.42 10.04 21.97
CA TYR A 45 4.17 11.08 22.95
C TYR A 45 4.15 10.49 24.34
N TYR A 46 4.74 11.21 25.28
CA TYR A 46 4.49 10.95 26.68
C TYR A 46 3.03 11.31 27.04
N ILE A 47 2.49 10.70 28.10
CA ILE A 47 1.10 10.94 28.51
C ILE A 47 0.84 12.43 28.83
N ASN A 48 1.81 13.13 29.41
CA ASN A 48 1.73 14.57 29.68
C ASN A 48 1.63 15.42 28.40
N GLU A 49 2.30 15.02 27.32
CA GLU A 49 2.21 15.69 26.03
C GLU A 49 0.84 15.46 25.40
N LEU A 50 0.34 14.23 25.43
CA LEU A 50 -1.02 13.94 25.00
C LEU A 50 -2.05 14.73 25.81
N ALA A 51 -1.84 14.88 27.12
CA ALA A 51 -2.69 15.67 28.00
C ALA A 51 -2.71 17.14 27.56
N PHE A 52 -1.54 17.74 27.33
CA PHE A 52 -1.40 19.09 26.81
C PHE A 52 -2.07 19.28 25.45
N LEU A 53 -1.83 18.36 24.50
CA LEU A 53 -2.41 18.44 23.15
C LEU A 53 -3.93 18.36 23.17
N ASN A 54 -4.49 17.56 24.08
CA ASN A 54 -5.92 17.35 24.23
C ASN A 54 -6.60 18.29 25.22
N ASP A 55 -5.87 19.23 25.82
CA ASP A 55 -6.36 20.14 26.87
C ASP A 55 -7.10 19.37 27.98
N THR A 56 -6.43 18.35 28.53
CA THR A 56 -6.99 17.46 29.56
C THR A 56 -5.95 17.12 30.62
N ALA A 57 -6.39 16.53 31.73
CA ALA A 57 -5.50 16.03 32.78
C ALA A 57 -4.78 14.75 32.32
N GLN A 58 -3.55 14.52 32.78
CA GLN A 58 -2.77 13.32 32.47
C GLN A 58 -3.55 12.02 32.78
N SER A 59 -4.23 11.99 33.92
CA SER A 59 -5.07 10.87 34.36
C SER A 59 -6.31 10.64 33.48
N LYS A 60 -6.65 11.58 32.59
CA LYS A 60 -7.84 11.55 31.73
C LYS A 60 -7.54 11.33 30.26
N VAL A 61 -6.26 11.24 29.87
CA VAL A 61 -5.86 11.00 28.48
C VAL A 61 -6.47 9.70 27.96
N VAL A 62 -6.28 8.57 28.65
CA VAL A 62 -6.79 7.27 28.18
C VAL A 62 -8.32 7.29 28.11
N ASP A 63 -8.98 7.80 29.16
CA ASP A 63 -10.43 7.96 29.20
C ASP A 63 -10.93 8.75 27.99
N LEU A 64 -10.26 9.84 27.61
CA LEU A 64 -10.64 10.69 26.50
C LEU A 64 -10.55 9.97 25.15
N TYR A 65 -9.46 9.24 24.86
CA TYR A 65 -9.35 8.47 23.61
C TYR A 65 -10.40 7.35 23.55
N ASN A 66 -10.58 6.63 24.66
CA ASN A 66 -11.56 5.56 24.77
C ASN A 66 -12.98 6.10 24.58
N GLN A 67 -13.38 7.15 25.31
CA GLN A 67 -14.70 7.77 25.18
C GLN A 67 -14.94 8.31 23.76
N THR A 68 -13.93 8.94 23.15
CA THR A 68 -14.08 9.44 21.77
C THR A 68 -14.28 8.31 20.78
N LEU A 69 -13.55 7.20 20.93
CA LEU A 69 -13.74 5.99 20.11
C LEU A 69 -15.14 5.40 20.33
N LEU A 70 -15.53 5.13 21.58
CA LEU A 70 -16.81 4.53 21.93
C LEU A 70 -17.99 5.39 21.47
N GLN A 71 -17.93 6.71 21.67
CA GLN A 71 -18.93 7.66 21.20
C GLN A 71 -19.05 7.59 19.67
N THR A 72 -17.92 7.58 18.95
CA THR A 72 -17.94 7.51 17.49
C THR A 72 -18.55 6.21 16.99
N LEU A 73 -18.26 5.08 17.66
CA LEU A 73 -18.87 3.79 17.33
C LEU A 73 -20.39 3.83 17.53
N THR A 74 -20.88 4.40 18.64
CA THR A 74 -22.33 4.53 18.87
C THR A 74 -23.04 5.48 17.92
N GLU A 75 -22.36 6.53 17.47
CA GLU A 75 -22.88 7.48 16.48
C GLU A 75 -22.85 6.91 15.05
N TYR A 76 -22.10 5.84 14.82
CA TYR A 76 -21.99 5.20 13.51
C TYR A 76 -23.29 4.47 13.16
N SER A 77 -23.99 4.96 12.12
CA SER A 77 -25.23 4.37 11.63
C SER A 77 -24.97 3.39 10.50
N ALA A 78 -25.36 2.13 10.70
CA ALA A 78 -25.44 1.11 9.66
C ALA A 78 -26.83 0.49 9.68
N THR A 79 -27.46 0.31 8.51
CA THR A 79 -28.85 -0.16 8.42
C THR A 79 -29.10 -1.53 9.07
N GLN A 80 -28.07 -2.37 9.15
CA GLN A 80 -28.16 -3.75 9.65
C GLN A 80 -27.49 -3.96 11.01
N TYR A 81 -26.74 -2.97 11.53
CA TYR A 81 -25.94 -3.14 12.74
C TYR A 81 -26.01 -1.91 13.62
N GLN A 82 -26.07 -2.13 14.93
CA GLN A 82 -26.09 -1.09 15.95
C GLN A 82 -25.01 -1.36 16.98
N PHE A 83 -24.12 -0.39 17.20
CA PHE A 83 -23.16 -0.45 18.31
C PHE A 83 -23.85 -0.07 19.62
N VAL A 84 -23.60 -0.86 20.66
CA VAL A 84 -24.14 -0.66 22.01
C VAL A 84 -22.98 -0.73 23.00
N LEU A 85 -22.96 0.15 24.01
CA LEU A 85 -21.87 0.18 24.98
C LEU A 85 -22.21 -0.65 26.21
N ALA A 86 -21.25 -1.48 26.65
CA ALA A 86 -21.27 -2.00 28.02
C ALA A 86 -21.02 -0.85 29.00
N ASN A 87 -21.53 -0.96 30.22
CA ASN A 87 -21.20 0.06 31.22
C ASN A 87 -19.74 -0.07 31.67
N ALA A 88 -19.21 0.97 32.33
CA ALA A 88 -17.81 1.02 32.75
C ALA A 88 -17.47 -0.08 33.77
N ILE A 89 -18.40 -0.44 34.65
CA ILE A 89 -18.19 -1.45 35.70
C ILE A 89 -18.02 -2.84 35.08
N GLU A 90 -18.88 -3.17 34.12
CA GLU A 90 -18.84 -4.43 33.37
C GLU A 90 -17.57 -4.54 32.52
N THR A 91 -17.24 -3.47 31.80
CA THR A 91 -16.01 -3.39 31.01
C THR A 91 -14.78 -3.63 31.90
N ALA A 92 -14.72 -2.98 33.06
CA ALA A 92 -13.63 -3.16 34.01
C ALA A 92 -13.63 -4.54 34.68
N ALA A 93 -14.78 -5.20 34.83
CA ALA A 93 -14.87 -6.56 35.36
C ALA A 93 -14.29 -7.59 34.38
N ILE A 94 -14.62 -7.47 33.08
CA ILE A 94 -14.05 -8.30 32.04
C ILE A 94 -12.54 -8.09 31.96
N GLN A 95 -12.09 -6.85 31.76
CA GLN A 95 -10.67 -6.55 31.57
C GLN A 95 -9.77 -6.96 32.75
N ARG A 96 -10.27 -6.93 33.99
CA ARG A 96 -9.51 -7.40 35.17
C ARG A 96 -9.26 -8.91 35.17
N LYS A 97 -10.12 -9.67 34.50
CA LYS A 97 -10.01 -11.14 34.40
C LYS A 97 -9.40 -11.58 33.08
N SER A 98 -9.38 -10.70 32.09
CA SER A 98 -8.79 -10.93 30.79
C SER A 98 -7.27 -11.02 30.85
N ASN A 99 -6.71 -12.11 30.35
CA ASN A 99 -5.31 -12.20 29.99
C ASN A 99 -5.15 -11.96 28.48
N TYR A 100 -4.07 -11.28 28.10
CA TYR A 100 -3.78 -11.00 26.69
C TYR A 100 -2.49 -11.69 26.25
N VAL A 101 -2.53 -12.33 25.09
CA VAL A 101 -1.40 -13.06 24.51
C VAL A 101 -1.15 -12.57 23.08
N GLU A 102 0.11 -12.56 22.66
CA GLU A 102 0.42 -12.31 21.25
C GLU A 102 -0.08 -13.48 20.40
N TRP A 103 -0.95 -13.18 19.43
CA TRP A 103 -1.50 -14.15 18.51
C TRP A 103 -1.32 -13.70 17.07
N LYS A 104 -1.63 -14.60 16.13
CA LYS A 104 -1.64 -14.30 14.70
C LYS A 104 -3.01 -14.62 14.12
N ASN A 105 -3.60 -13.66 13.42
CA ASN A 105 -4.88 -13.90 12.73
C ASN A 105 -4.70 -14.88 11.54
N GLU A 106 -5.80 -15.19 10.85
CA GLU A 106 -5.81 -16.05 9.65
C GLU A 106 -4.86 -15.58 8.52
N TYR A 107 -4.43 -14.32 8.56
CA TYR A 107 -3.49 -13.71 7.62
C TYR A 107 -2.04 -13.64 8.13
N LYS A 108 -1.76 -14.27 9.28
CA LYS A 108 -0.45 -14.27 9.97
C LYS A 108 -0.02 -12.89 10.50
N GLU A 109 -0.96 -11.97 10.69
CA GLU A 109 -0.69 -10.65 11.26
C GLU A 109 -0.71 -10.72 12.79
N PRO A 110 0.33 -10.22 13.47
CA PRO A 110 0.38 -10.23 14.93
C PRO A 110 -0.64 -9.25 15.51
N TYR A 111 -1.30 -9.63 16.59
CA TYR A 111 -2.14 -8.77 17.41
C TYR A 111 -2.19 -9.30 18.84
N LEU A 112 -2.56 -8.45 19.81
CA LEU A 112 -2.85 -8.89 21.17
C LEU A 112 -4.25 -9.47 21.25
N ALA A 113 -4.34 -10.79 21.43
CA ALA A 113 -5.59 -11.55 21.58
C ALA A 113 -5.94 -11.75 23.04
N LEU A 114 -7.23 -11.89 23.32
CA LEU A 114 -7.73 -12.38 24.59
C LEU A 114 -7.43 -13.88 24.68
N ASP A 115 -6.89 -14.32 25.82
CA ASP A 115 -6.66 -15.73 26.09
C ASP A 115 -7.98 -16.52 26.08
N ALA A 116 -7.98 -17.70 25.46
CA ALA A 116 -9.15 -18.54 25.31
C ALA A 116 -9.79 -18.93 26.66
N ASP A 117 -8.96 -19.07 27.71
CA ASP A 117 -9.44 -19.36 29.05
C ASP A 117 -10.22 -18.17 29.66
N SER A 118 -9.90 -16.94 29.23
CA SER A 118 -10.63 -15.73 29.65
C SER A 118 -12.02 -15.63 28.99
N LEU A 119 -12.24 -16.30 27.86
CA LEU A 119 -13.52 -16.32 27.14
C LEU A 119 -14.53 -17.30 27.74
N GLN A 120 -14.10 -18.29 28.52
CA GLN A 120 -15.01 -19.24 29.17
C GLN A 120 -15.77 -18.61 30.36
N ASP A 121 -15.48 -17.35 30.71
CA ASP A 121 -16.12 -16.66 31.81
C ASP A 121 -17.63 -16.47 31.56
N ILE A 122 -18.42 -16.84 32.56
CA ILE A 122 -19.87 -16.61 32.66
C ILE A 122 -20.21 -15.14 32.35
N LEU A 123 -19.32 -14.21 32.69
CA LEU A 123 -19.50 -12.78 32.46
C LEU A 123 -19.75 -12.41 30.98
N PHE A 124 -19.05 -13.00 30.02
CA PHE A 124 -19.28 -12.69 28.60
C PHE A 124 -20.68 -13.12 28.17
N ARG A 125 -21.11 -14.32 28.59
CA ARG A 125 -22.46 -14.84 28.27
C ARG A 125 -23.56 -14.00 28.91
N ASP A 126 -23.34 -13.54 30.13
CA ASP A 126 -24.28 -12.67 30.84
C ASP A 126 -24.42 -11.31 30.15
N LEU A 127 -23.32 -10.75 29.66
CA LEU A 127 -23.35 -9.50 28.88
C LEU A 127 -24.11 -9.67 27.56
N ILE A 128 -23.88 -10.76 26.83
CA ILE A 128 -24.60 -11.08 25.58
C ILE A 128 -26.11 -11.10 25.84
N ARG A 129 -26.54 -11.79 26.90
CA ARG A 129 -27.96 -11.88 27.28
C ARG A 129 -28.51 -10.53 27.72
N LYS A 130 -27.82 -9.84 28.62
CA LYS A 130 -28.25 -8.56 29.20
C LYS A 130 -28.46 -7.48 28.14
N TYR A 131 -27.57 -7.42 27.15
CA TYR A 131 -27.61 -6.41 26.09
C TYR A 131 -28.34 -6.87 24.82
N ALA A 132 -28.84 -8.11 24.80
CA ALA A 132 -29.35 -8.79 23.61
C ALA A 132 -28.37 -8.64 22.42
N ALA A 133 -27.09 -8.88 22.69
CA ALA A 133 -26.03 -8.67 21.71
C ALA A 133 -25.91 -9.88 20.76
N ASP A 134 -25.76 -9.63 19.47
CA ASP A 134 -25.39 -10.65 18.48
C ASP A 134 -23.87 -10.84 18.44
N TYR A 135 -23.13 -9.78 18.76
CA TYR A 135 -21.68 -9.75 18.75
C TYR A 135 -21.12 -8.99 19.97
N ILE A 136 -19.91 -9.36 20.40
CA ILE A 136 -19.10 -8.60 21.34
C ILE A 136 -17.82 -8.15 20.65
N LEU A 137 -17.62 -6.83 20.56
CA LEU A 137 -16.37 -6.21 20.17
C LEU A 137 -15.52 -5.93 21.40
N ASN A 138 -14.44 -6.67 21.58
CA ASN A 138 -13.43 -6.41 22.59
C ASN A 138 -12.29 -5.60 21.98
N LEU A 139 -12.01 -4.43 22.55
CA LEU A 139 -10.84 -3.64 22.20
C LEU A 139 -9.68 -4.09 23.09
N ASN A 140 -8.69 -4.73 22.48
CA ASN A 140 -7.63 -5.42 23.22
C ASN A 140 -6.46 -4.50 23.54
N TYR A 141 -6.09 -3.65 22.58
CA TYR A 141 -4.96 -2.75 22.74
C TYR A 141 -5.07 -1.53 21.82
N TYR A 142 -4.58 -0.39 22.28
CA TYR A 142 -4.51 0.85 21.54
C TYR A 142 -3.11 1.44 21.65
N ASN A 143 -2.44 1.61 20.51
CA ASN A 143 -1.09 2.14 20.45
C ASN A 143 -0.97 3.35 19.53
N ILE A 144 -0.48 4.47 20.06
CA ILE A 144 -0.04 5.61 19.24
C ILE A 144 1.43 5.38 18.89
N PHE A 145 1.68 5.07 17.62
CA PHE A 145 2.95 4.57 17.13
C PHE A 145 3.60 5.45 16.06
N ARG A 146 4.94 5.54 16.09
CA ARG A 146 5.81 6.02 15.00
C ARG A 146 7.12 5.23 14.94
N ASN A 147 7.58 4.94 13.72
CA ASN A 147 8.86 4.23 13.48
C ASN A 147 10.10 5.06 13.88
N SER A 148 10.00 6.39 13.87
CA SER A 148 11.08 7.29 14.26
C SER A 148 10.49 8.46 15.05
N PRO A 149 10.75 8.57 16.36
CA PRO A 149 10.22 9.67 17.16
C PRO A 149 10.72 11.02 16.61
N PRO A 150 9.88 12.07 16.63
CA PRO A 150 10.29 13.38 16.18
C PRO A 150 11.45 13.93 17.02
N VAL A 151 12.39 14.63 16.39
CA VAL A 151 13.44 15.38 17.10
C VAL A 151 12.89 16.67 17.74
N PHE A 152 11.70 17.14 17.31
CA PHE A 152 11.06 18.37 17.80
C PHE A 152 9.56 18.20 18.00
N TYR A 153 9.02 18.89 19.01
CA TYR A 153 7.58 18.95 19.28
C TYR A 153 6.82 19.66 18.16
N SER A 154 5.88 18.97 17.54
CA SER A 154 4.93 19.55 16.60
C SER A 154 3.55 18.93 16.78
N THR A 155 2.52 19.77 16.73
CA THR A 155 1.11 19.36 16.82
C THR A 155 0.60 18.70 15.53
N SER A 156 1.31 18.91 14.42
CA SER A 156 1.01 18.39 13.08
C SER A 156 1.90 17.21 12.71
N ILE A 157 2.09 16.28 13.66
CA ILE A 157 2.89 15.10 13.43
C ILE A 157 2.00 13.94 12.98
N LYS A 158 2.41 13.32 11.88
CA LYS A 158 1.76 12.10 11.39
C LYS A 158 1.97 10.95 12.37
N THR A 159 0.87 10.45 12.93
CA THR A 159 0.81 9.37 13.90
C THR A 159 0.07 8.16 13.32
N ARG A 160 0.39 6.98 13.84
CA ARG A 160 -0.40 5.77 13.62
C ARG A 160 -1.11 5.43 14.91
N HIS A 161 -2.40 5.26 14.84
CA HIS A 161 -3.20 4.76 15.94
C HIS A 161 -3.57 3.34 15.59
N ILE A 162 -3.01 2.40 16.31
CA ILE A 162 -3.12 0.98 16.07
C ILE A 162 -4.11 0.43 17.09
N ILE A 163 -5.20 -0.19 16.61
CA ILE A 163 -6.22 -0.81 17.45
C ILE A 163 -6.19 -2.30 17.20
N ASP A 164 -5.83 -3.07 18.23
CA ASP A 164 -6.01 -4.52 18.23
C ASP A 164 -7.40 -4.84 18.77
N TYR A 165 -8.13 -5.70 18.07
CA TYR A 165 -9.52 -6.00 18.41
C TYR A 165 -9.86 -7.47 18.14
N GLU A 166 -10.86 -7.94 18.87
CA GLU A 166 -11.54 -9.20 18.61
C GLU A 166 -13.04 -9.00 18.65
N LEU A 167 -13.73 -9.69 17.75
CA LEU A 167 -15.15 -9.65 17.59
C LEU A 167 -15.69 -11.06 17.71
N PHE A 168 -16.42 -11.31 18.78
CA PHE A 168 -17.00 -12.61 19.11
C PHE A 168 -18.47 -12.65 18.71
N ASN A 169 -18.95 -13.77 18.21
CA ASN A 169 -20.38 -14.01 18.00
C ASN A 169 -21.08 -14.37 19.31
N ASN A 170 -22.40 -14.57 19.27
CA ASN A 170 -23.18 -14.90 20.47
C ASN A 170 -22.89 -16.30 21.06
N GLN A 171 -22.15 -17.15 20.36
CA GLN A 171 -21.59 -18.41 20.88
C GLN A 171 -20.14 -18.27 21.39
N LEU A 172 -19.59 -17.06 21.41
CA LEU A 172 -18.20 -16.74 21.77
C LEU A 172 -17.13 -17.29 20.80
N GLY A 173 -17.53 -17.66 19.58
CA GLY A 173 -16.59 -17.90 18.49
C GLY A 173 -16.06 -16.59 17.91
N ILE A 174 -14.78 -16.55 17.55
CA ILE A 174 -14.17 -15.38 16.89
C ILE A 174 -14.79 -15.23 15.50
N ALA A 175 -15.57 -14.17 15.32
CA ALA A 175 -16.12 -13.76 14.03
C ALA A 175 -15.09 -12.93 13.22
N SER A 176 -14.34 -12.06 13.89
CA SER A 176 -13.27 -11.28 13.26
C SER A 176 -12.22 -10.88 14.28
N ALA A 177 -10.95 -10.83 13.88
CA ALA A 177 -9.87 -10.38 14.75
C ALA A 177 -8.74 -9.74 13.95
N GLY A 178 -7.96 -8.90 14.62
CA GLY A 178 -6.69 -8.42 14.13
C GLY A 178 -6.41 -6.97 14.51
N GLN A 179 -5.62 -6.32 13.67
CA GLN A 179 -5.12 -4.98 13.91
C GLN A 179 -5.64 -4.02 12.84
N ILE A 180 -6.12 -2.85 13.26
CA ILE A 180 -6.47 -1.75 12.35
C ILE A 180 -5.53 -0.57 12.62
N THR A 181 -4.84 -0.15 11.56
CA THR A 181 -3.97 1.03 11.60
C THR A 181 -4.70 2.25 11.05
N LEU A 182 -4.87 3.25 11.90
CA LEU A 182 -5.50 4.53 11.59
C LEU A 182 -4.42 5.62 11.50
N ILE A 183 -4.30 6.26 10.34
CA ILE A 183 -3.32 7.31 10.12
C ILE A 183 -3.97 8.67 10.39
N SER A 184 -3.36 9.45 11.27
CA SER A 184 -3.75 10.84 11.56
C SER A 184 -2.55 11.78 11.43
N THR A 185 -2.81 13.04 11.13
CA THR A 185 -1.82 14.14 11.20
C THR A 185 -1.96 14.97 12.46
N ASN A 186 -2.87 14.56 13.36
CA ASN A 186 -3.18 15.25 14.59
C ASN A 186 -3.32 14.22 15.70
N ALA A 187 -2.59 14.43 16.80
CA ALA A 187 -2.65 13.51 17.92
C ALA A 187 -3.98 13.60 18.65
N LYS A 188 -4.71 14.73 18.64
CA LYS A 188 -5.91 14.95 19.45
C LYS A 188 -6.96 13.85 19.23
N ALA A 189 -7.54 13.35 20.32
CA ALA A 189 -8.58 12.33 20.31
C ALA A 189 -9.77 12.74 19.44
N THR A 190 -10.22 14.00 19.51
CA THR A 190 -11.33 14.51 18.69
C THR A 190 -11.03 14.50 17.19
N ALA A 191 -9.77 14.71 16.79
CA ALA A 191 -9.36 14.62 15.40
C ALA A 191 -9.38 13.17 14.87
N MET A 192 -9.46 12.18 15.76
CA MET A 192 -9.58 10.77 15.38
C MET A 192 -11.00 10.33 15.04
N LYS A 193 -12.03 11.13 15.33
CA LYS A 193 -13.43 10.75 15.04
C LYS A 193 -13.65 10.25 13.60
N PRO A 194 -13.18 10.92 12.53
CA PRO A 194 -13.34 10.39 11.17
C PRO A 194 -12.66 9.03 10.97
N LYS A 195 -11.52 8.81 11.64
CA LYS A 195 -10.76 7.54 11.56
C LYS A 195 -11.41 6.41 12.36
N TYR A 196 -12.07 6.74 13.46
CA TYR A 196 -12.89 5.78 14.22
C TYR A 196 -14.16 5.39 13.46
N SER A 197 -14.74 6.33 12.70
CA SER A 197 -15.82 6.01 11.75
C SER A 197 -15.33 5.06 10.64
N ASP A 198 -14.13 5.30 10.09
CA ASP A 198 -13.48 4.38 9.14
C ASP A 198 -13.24 2.99 9.76
N PHE A 199 -12.89 2.92 11.05
CA PHE A 199 -12.75 1.66 11.80
C PHE A 199 -14.08 0.93 11.93
N ALA A 200 -15.16 1.62 12.33
CA ALA A 200 -16.50 1.06 12.43
C ALA A 200 -16.96 0.47 11.07
N ALA A 201 -16.79 1.23 9.99
CA ALA A 201 -17.13 0.81 8.64
C ALA A 201 -16.39 -0.47 8.23
N GLN A 202 -15.09 -0.54 8.52
CA GLN A 202 -14.27 -1.73 8.24
C GLN A 202 -14.72 -2.95 9.04
N LEU A 203 -15.12 -2.76 10.30
CA LEU A 203 -15.61 -3.83 11.16
C LEU A 203 -16.95 -4.38 10.66
N ILE A 204 -17.89 -3.50 10.31
CA ILE A 204 -19.17 -3.91 9.70
C ILE A 204 -18.95 -4.65 8.38
N GLU A 205 -18.04 -4.15 7.53
CA GLU A 205 -17.71 -4.82 6.28
C GLU A 205 -17.15 -6.23 6.51
N ARG A 206 -16.26 -6.41 7.50
CA ARG A 206 -15.74 -7.74 7.88
C ARG A 206 -16.83 -8.66 8.42
N LEU A 207 -17.75 -8.16 9.23
CA LEU A 207 -18.90 -8.94 9.70
C LEU A 207 -19.78 -9.42 8.56
N GLN A 208 -20.16 -8.52 7.64
CA GLN A 208 -20.99 -8.88 6.49
C GLN A 208 -20.33 -9.96 5.63
N ILE A 209 -18.99 -9.98 5.54
CA ILE A 209 -18.24 -11.04 4.87
C ILE A 209 -18.40 -12.38 5.58
N VAL A 210 -18.20 -12.39 6.91
CA VAL A 210 -18.25 -13.61 7.73
C VAL A 210 -19.65 -14.20 7.77
N GLU A 211 -20.68 -13.34 7.78
CA GLU A 211 -22.07 -13.74 7.71
C GLU A 211 -22.51 -14.25 6.33
N GLY A 212 -21.62 -14.25 5.32
CA GLY A 212 -21.95 -14.69 3.97
C GLY A 212 -22.83 -13.71 3.20
N ASN A 213 -23.01 -12.48 3.70
CA ASN A 213 -23.77 -11.42 3.01
C ASN A 213 -23.01 -10.88 1.78
N PHE A 214 -21.76 -11.31 1.57
CA PHE A 214 -21.00 -11.11 0.33
C PHE A 214 -20.53 -12.45 -0.26
N PRO A 215 -20.50 -12.58 -1.60
CA PRO A 215 -19.79 -13.69 -2.24
C PRO A 215 -18.32 -13.71 -1.77
N PRO A 216 -17.73 -14.86 -1.40
CA PRO A 216 -16.36 -14.95 -0.88
C PRO A 216 -15.30 -14.27 -1.76
N ALA A 217 -15.48 -14.30 -3.08
CA ALA A 217 -14.59 -13.62 -4.03
C ALA A 217 -14.63 -12.08 -3.95
N VAL A 218 -15.76 -11.50 -3.53
CA VAL A 218 -15.91 -10.04 -3.33
C VAL A 218 -15.22 -9.63 -2.03
N ALA A 219 -15.40 -10.44 -0.98
CA ALA A 219 -14.78 -10.25 0.32
C ALA A 219 -13.24 -10.24 0.25
N GLU A 220 -12.66 -11.28 -0.34
CA GLU A 220 -11.21 -11.41 -0.53
C GLU A 220 -10.65 -10.26 -1.37
N LYS A 221 -11.32 -9.90 -2.47
CA LYS A 221 -10.92 -8.79 -3.34
C LYS A 221 -10.93 -7.44 -2.60
N LYS A 222 -11.86 -7.23 -1.68
CA LYS A 222 -11.94 -5.99 -0.89
C LYS A 222 -10.92 -5.96 0.26
N TYR A 223 -10.71 -7.08 0.95
CA TYR A 223 -9.65 -7.21 1.96
C TYR A 223 -8.26 -6.96 1.33
N LEU A 224 -7.98 -7.58 0.17
CA LEU A 224 -6.77 -7.32 -0.59
C LEU A 224 -6.64 -5.83 -0.97
N ARG A 225 -7.73 -5.15 -1.36
CA ARG A 225 -7.71 -3.69 -1.63
C ARG A 225 -7.36 -2.84 -0.40
N GLN A 226 -7.77 -3.24 0.80
CA GLN A 226 -7.40 -2.55 2.05
C GLN A 226 -5.90 -2.76 2.36
N ARG A 227 -5.40 -3.99 2.26
CA ARG A 227 -3.96 -4.29 2.39
C ARG A 227 -3.12 -3.55 1.34
N GLU A 228 -3.63 -3.45 0.12
CA GLU A 228 -3.01 -2.68 -0.94
C GLU A 228 -2.91 -1.18 -0.60
N ARG A 229 -3.86 -0.57 0.12
CA ARG A 229 -3.79 0.86 0.51
C ARG A 229 -2.52 1.19 1.31
N ILE A 230 -2.02 0.27 2.12
CA ILE A 230 -0.77 0.45 2.87
C ILE A 230 0.45 0.50 1.93
N ILE A 231 0.41 -0.20 0.80
CA ILE A 231 1.48 -0.21 -0.21
C ILE A 231 1.31 0.91 -1.26
N LYS A 232 0.08 1.42 -1.47
CA LYS A 232 -0.25 2.51 -2.43
C LYS A 232 0.48 3.83 -2.14
N ASP A 233 0.95 4.03 -0.92
CA ASP A 233 1.68 5.22 -0.47
C ASP A 233 3.18 4.97 -0.26
N ALA A 234 3.66 3.78 -0.60
CA ALA A 234 5.05 3.38 -0.41
C ALA A 234 5.97 4.04 -1.43
N TRP A 235 7.07 4.58 -0.92
CA TRP A 235 8.25 4.86 -1.72
C TRP A 235 9.00 3.57 -1.98
N GLY A 236 9.76 3.50 -3.05
CA GLY A 236 10.69 2.40 -3.29
C GLY A 236 12.00 2.89 -3.86
N ALA A 237 13.03 2.06 -3.69
CA ALA A 237 14.31 2.22 -4.36
C ALA A 237 14.59 0.96 -5.17
N GLY A 238 15.30 1.14 -6.28
CA GLY A 238 15.56 0.09 -7.24
C GLY A 238 16.94 0.14 -7.85
N PHE A 239 17.41 -1.02 -8.26
CA PHE A 239 18.64 -1.21 -9.03
C PHE A 239 18.30 -1.90 -10.33
N SER A 240 18.77 -1.38 -11.46
CA SER A 240 18.48 -1.95 -12.77
C SER A 240 19.76 -2.25 -13.53
N LEU A 241 19.72 -3.39 -14.24
CA LEU A 241 20.76 -3.85 -15.15
C LEU A 241 20.13 -4.16 -16.50
N GLY A 242 20.74 -3.71 -17.59
CA GLY A 242 20.18 -4.00 -18.91
C GLY A 242 20.81 -3.26 -20.06
N TRP A 243 20.65 -3.82 -21.26
CA TRP A 243 21.03 -3.16 -22.50
C TRP A 243 20.02 -2.08 -22.87
N GLY A 244 20.49 -0.93 -23.33
CA GLY A 244 19.61 0.18 -23.77
C GLY A 244 18.72 0.79 -22.68
N ASN A 245 18.87 0.37 -21.41
CA ASN A 245 18.01 0.76 -20.31
C ASN A 245 17.98 2.29 -20.12
N THR A 246 16.81 2.82 -19.73
CA THR A 246 16.50 4.24 -19.51
C THR A 246 17.61 5.00 -18.80
N TYR A 247 18.11 4.44 -17.69
CA TYR A 247 19.11 5.11 -16.84
C TYR A 247 20.53 4.55 -17.04
N GLY A 248 20.79 3.78 -18.10
CA GLY A 248 22.10 3.18 -18.38
C GLY A 248 22.20 1.70 -18.00
N TRP A 249 23.34 1.08 -18.31
CA TRP A 249 23.57 -0.35 -18.05
C TRP A 249 23.54 -0.70 -16.57
N PHE A 250 23.98 0.22 -15.73
CA PHE A 250 23.93 0.12 -14.27
C PHE A 250 23.24 1.38 -13.75
N SER A 251 22.11 1.21 -13.08
CA SER A 251 21.33 2.36 -12.61
C SER A 251 20.62 2.12 -11.29
N THR A 252 20.35 3.23 -10.62
CA THR A 252 19.51 3.30 -9.43
C THR A 252 18.31 4.18 -9.70
N GLN A 253 17.15 3.80 -9.20
CA GLN A 253 15.92 4.58 -9.34
C GLN A 253 15.14 4.67 -8.04
N LEU A 254 14.52 5.81 -7.80
CA LEU A 254 13.50 6.01 -6.79
C LEU A 254 12.14 5.97 -7.47
N LEU A 255 11.16 5.39 -6.78
CA LEU A 255 9.79 5.34 -7.27
C LEU A 255 8.80 5.71 -6.16
N ARG A 256 7.64 6.19 -6.58
CA ARG A 256 6.50 6.46 -5.74
C ARG A 256 5.24 5.94 -6.43
N ASN A 257 4.52 5.05 -5.76
CA ASN A 257 3.23 4.62 -6.25
C ASN A 257 2.23 5.79 -6.20
N ILE A 258 1.39 5.90 -7.23
CA ILE A 258 0.27 6.84 -7.32
C ILE A 258 -0.99 6.02 -7.61
N GLY A 259 -1.82 5.82 -6.60
CA GLY A 259 -3.02 4.99 -6.73
C GLY A 259 -2.71 3.49 -6.88
N THR A 260 -3.63 2.74 -7.51
CA THR A 260 -3.58 1.26 -7.59
C THR A 260 -2.72 0.72 -8.71
N GLN A 261 -2.48 1.51 -9.74
CA GLN A 261 -1.92 1.02 -11.00
C GLN A 261 -0.80 1.89 -11.54
N TRP A 262 -0.57 3.09 -10.99
CA TRP A 262 0.51 3.95 -11.46
C TRP A 262 1.66 3.99 -10.46
N ASP A 263 2.88 4.06 -10.97
CA ASP A 263 4.02 4.61 -10.25
C ASP A 263 4.70 5.69 -11.09
N ILE A 264 5.30 6.66 -10.40
CA ILE A 264 6.28 7.58 -10.99
C ILE A 264 7.64 7.13 -10.51
N ASN A 265 8.61 7.11 -11.42
CA ASN A 265 9.98 6.77 -11.11
C ASN A 265 10.95 7.81 -11.67
N GLY A 266 12.11 7.94 -11.03
CA GLY A 266 13.20 8.79 -11.46
C GLY A 266 14.51 8.13 -11.10
N GLY A 267 15.49 8.21 -11.98
CA GLY A 267 16.71 7.43 -11.84
C GLY A 267 17.92 8.08 -12.47
N ILE A 268 19.07 7.56 -12.06
CA ILE A 268 20.38 7.92 -12.58
C ILE A 268 21.19 6.65 -12.79
N GLY A 269 22.17 6.73 -13.69
CA GLY A 269 23.11 5.65 -13.88
C GLY A 269 24.11 5.94 -14.96
N PHE A 270 24.81 4.89 -15.37
CA PHE A 270 25.92 4.97 -16.30
C PHE A 270 25.87 3.86 -17.34
N GLY A 271 26.28 4.20 -18.56
CA GLY A 271 26.43 3.25 -19.64
C GLY A 271 27.27 3.84 -20.77
N PRO A 272 27.31 3.18 -21.94
CA PRO A 272 28.14 3.59 -23.08
C PRO A 272 27.76 4.94 -23.72
N SER A 273 26.60 5.50 -23.38
CA SER A 273 26.19 6.86 -23.78
C SER A 273 26.52 7.92 -22.73
N GLY A 274 27.29 7.58 -21.70
CA GLY A 274 27.65 8.47 -20.61
C GLY A 274 26.83 8.24 -19.34
N PHE A 275 26.89 9.24 -18.47
CA PHE A 275 25.93 9.40 -17.39
C PHE A 275 24.53 9.65 -17.97
N LYS A 276 23.53 9.01 -17.38
CA LYS A 276 22.12 9.11 -17.75
C LYS A 276 21.29 9.49 -16.54
N ALA A 277 20.30 10.36 -16.75
CA ALA A 277 19.32 10.72 -15.73
C ALA A 277 17.95 10.94 -16.39
N GLY A 278 16.88 10.67 -15.65
CA GLY A 278 15.54 10.85 -16.19
C GLY A 278 14.42 10.57 -15.21
N ILE A 279 13.20 10.65 -15.73
CA ILE A 279 11.96 10.40 -15.01
C ILE A 279 10.98 9.68 -15.91
N GLY A 280 10.02 9.01 -15.31
CA GLY A 280 8.89 8.46 -16.05
C GLY A 280 7.81 7.88 -15.19
N ALA A 281 6.88 7.21 -15.86
CA ALA A 281 5.69 6.66 -15.25
C ALA A 281 5.45 5.25 -15.76
N ARG A 282 5.00 4.39 -14.84
CA ARG A 282 4.64 3.01 -15.13
C ARG A 282 3.18 2.76 -14.80
N TYR A 283 2.46 2.12 -15.71
CA TYR A 283 1.11 1.62 -15.54
C TYR A 283 1.09 0.10 -15.43
N PHE A 284 0.51 -0.44 -14.37
CA PHE A 284 0.30 -1.87 -14.16
C PHE A 284 -1.10 -2.30 -14.64
N LEU A 285 -1.15 -3.30 -15.52
CA LEU A 285 -2.41 -3.79 -16.08
C LEU A 285 -3.29 -4.52 -15.04
N LEU A 286 -2.67 -5.05 -13.99
CA LEU A 286 -3.36 -5.81 -12.94
C LEU A 286 -3.28 -5.10 -11.57
N ASN A 287 -4.32 -5.31 -10.76
CA ASN A 287 -4.48 -4.74 -9.42
C ASN A 287 -3.33 -5.06 -8.46
N TYR A 288 -3.17 -4.23 -7.41
CA TYR A 288 -1.89 -4.07 -6.76
C TYR A 288 -1.36 -5.34 -6.05
N GLY A 289 -2.28 -6.15 -5.52
CA GLY A 289 -2.04 -7.32 -4.69
C GLY A 289 -1.67 -8.58 -5.45
N ARG A 290 -1.71 -8.57 -6.79
CA ARG A 290 -1.18 -9.71 -7.55
C ARG A 290 0.34 -9.71 -7.49
N ARG A 291 0.88 -10.87 -7.11
CA ARG A 291 2.31 -11.20 -7.13
C ARG A 291 2.92 -10.97 -8.52
N TYR A 292 2.11 -11.10 -9.56
CA TYR A 292 2.50 -11.10 -10.95
C TYR A 292 1.74 -10.02 -11.69
N LYS A 293 2.45 -9.11 -12.37
CA LYS A 293 1.83 -7.98 -13.07
C LYS A 293 2.54 -7.60 -14.36
N PRO A 294 1.86 -7.65 -15.50
CA PRO A 294 2.28 -6.93 -16.68
C PRO A 294 2.22 -5.42 -16.46
N PHE A 295 3.11 -4.68 -17.13
CA PHE A 295 3.13 -3.23 -17.09
C PHE A 295 3.51 -2.61 -18.44
N PHE A 296 3.17 -1.33 -18.59
CA PHE A 296 3.68 -0.42 -19.59
C PHE A 296 4.38 0.74 -18.91
N GLU A 297 5.45 1.25 -19.51
CA GLU A 297 6.26 2.32 -18.93
C GLU A 297 6.67 3.30 -20.01
N ILE A 298 6.59 4.58 -19.68
CA ILE A 298 7.12 5.67 -20.49
C ILE A 298 8.10 6.46 -19.65
N ASN A 299 9.34 6.58 -20.12
CA ASN A 299 10.36 7.37 -19.46
C ASN A 299 10.98 8.37 -20.42
N TYR A 300 11.32 9.55 -19.90
CA TYR A 300 12.20 10.50 -20.54
C TYR A 300 13.58 10.40 -19.90
N ALA A 301 14.62 10.31 -20.71
CA ALA A 301 16.00 10.26 -20.23
C ALA A 301 16.91 11.19 -21.04
N TRP A 302 17.85 11.81 -20.35
CA TRP A 302 18.97 12.53 -20.93
C TRP A 302 20.25 11.72 -20.76
N ALA A 303 21.08 11.69 -21.80
CA ALA A 303 22.43 11.14 -21.78
C ALA A 303 23.47 12.23 -22.04
N SER A 304 24.52 12.24 -21.22
CA SER A 304 25.62 13.23 -21.31
C SER A 304 26.53 13.05 -22.52
N GLY A 305 26.51 11.89 -23.18
CA GLY A 305 27.51 11.51 -24.17
C GLY A 305 28.82 11.09 -23.50
N MET A 306 29.70 10.45 -24.27
CA MET A 306 31.04 10.10 -23.80
C MET A 306 31.99 9.85 -24.96
N LYS A 307 33.28 9.86 -24.67
CA LYS A 307 34.31 9.38 -25.58
C LYS A 307 34.58 7.91 -25.26
N ILE A 308 34.62 7.07 -26.28
CA ILE A 308 34.94 5.65 -26.15
C ILE A 308 36.13 5.32 -27.05
N GLU A 309 36.97 4.43 -26.54
CA GLU A 309 38.13 3.90 -27.24
C GLU A 309 37.89 2.41 -27.44
N MET A 310 38.08 1.94 -28.67
CA MET A 310 37.82 0.57 -29.07
C MET A 310 39.03 -0.05 -29.75
N GLY A 311 39.39 -1.24 -29.28
CA GLY A 311 40.50 -2.04 -29.80
C GLY A 311 41.84 -1.69 -29.17
N GLY A 312 42.88 -2.27 -29.75
CA GLY A 312 44.22 -2.25 -29.19
C GLY A 312 44.36 -3.11 -27.92
N GLU A 313 45.55 -3.14 -27.34
CA GLU A 313 45.89 -3.96 -26.17
C GLU A 313 46.44 -3.06 -25.06
N LYS A 314 46.10 -3.38 -23.82
CA LYS A 314 46.62 -2.71 -22.63
C LYS A 314 47.47 -3.69 -21.83
N ASP A 315 48.54 -3.18 -21.23
CA ASP A 315 49.30 -3.94 -20.23
C ASP A 315 48.58 -3.97 -18.87
N ASP A 316 49.20 -4.63 -17.88
CA ASP A 316 48.67 -4.75 -16.52
C ASP A 316 48.54 -3.40 -15.80
N SER A 317 49.25 -2.35 -16.26
CA SER A 317 49.14 -0.98 -15.75
C SER A 317 48.01 -0.17 -16.39
N GLY A 318 47.36 -0.72 -17.43
CA GLY A 318 46.33 -0.05 -18.21
C GLY A 318 46.89 0.84 -19.33
N THR A 319 48.20 0.77 -19.60
CA THR A 319 48.88 1.54 -20.64
C THR A 319 48.64 0.90 -22.01
N GLN A 320 48.33 1.71 -23.01
CA GLN A 320 48.04 1.24 -24.36
C GLN A 320 49.32 0.82 -25.09
N LEU A 321 49.47 -0.48 -25.38
CA LEU A 321 50.64 -1.04 -26.06
C LEU A 321 50.69 -0.71 -27.55
N TYR A 322 49.51 -0.65 -28.20
CA TYR A 322 49.36 -0.34 -29.62
C TYR A 322 48.37 0.80 -29.80
N PRO A 323 48.78 2.07 -29.61
CA PRO A 323 47.88 3.22 -29.72
C PRO A 323 47.34 3.41 -31.14
N ASP A 324 48.14 3.09 -32.16
CA ASP A 324 47.76 3.15 -33.58
C ASP A 324 46.64 2.17 -33.96
N ARG A 325 46.38 1.17 -33.13
CA ARG A 325 45.29 0.20 -33.31
C ARG A 325 44.00 0.61 -32.61
N VAL A 326 43.97 1.75 -31.90
CA VAL A 326 42.79 2.23 -31.18
C VAL A 326 41.94 3.11 -32.09
N SER A 327 40.65 2.83 -32.16
CA SER A 327 39.68 3.73 -32.78
C SER A 327 38.91 4.48 -31.71
N THR A 328 38.81 5.79 -31.88
CA THR A 328 38.20 6.67 -30.90
C THR A 328 36.92 7.27 -31.46
N PHE A 329 35.83 7.10 -30.72
CA PHE A 329 34.52 7.62 -31.08
C PHE A 329 33.98 8.53 -29.99
N ARG A 330 33.24 9.56 -30.39
CA ARG A 330 32.47 10.43 -29.51
C ARG A 330 31.00 10.11 -29.66
N ILE A 331 30.41 9.58 -28.60
CA ILE A 331 28.98 9.43 -28.44
C ILE A 331 28.39 10.80 -28.06
N PRO A 332 27.49 11.36 -28.87
CA PRO A 332 26.91 12.68 -28.59
C PRO A 332 25.95 12.63 -27.39
N SER A 333 25.78 13.80 -26.75
CA SER A 333 24.69 13.99 -25.78
C SER A 333 23.37 14.11 -26.51
N ASP A 334 22.37 13.39 -26.02
CA ASP A 334 21.02 13.40 -26.59
C ASP A 334 19.99 13.02 -25.52
N GLN A 335 18.72 13.15 -25.86
CA GLN A 335 17.57 12.83 -25.03
C GLN A 335 16.77 11.74 -25.73
N ALA A 336 16.02 10.93 -24.98
CA ALA A 336 15.15 9.90 -25.56
C ALA A 336 13.90 9.67 -24.74
N ILE A 337 12.83 9.26 -25.44
CA ILE A 337 11.65 8.65 -24.83
C ILE A 337 11.82 7.12 -24.89
N HIS A 338 11.78 6.47 -23.75
CA HIS A 338 11.76 5.01 -23.63
C HIS A 338 10.32 4.55 -23.48
N LEU A 339 9.88 3.67 -24.36
CA LEU A 339 8.62 2.94 -24.22
C LEU A 339 8.95 1.49 -23.87
N LYS A 340 8.48 1.03 -22.72
CA LYS A 340 8.74 -0.33 -22.25
C LYS A 340 7.45 -1.06 -21.93
N THR A 341 7.53 -2.37 -22.04
CA THR A 341 6.57 -3.28 -21.45
C THR A 341 7.33 -4.39 -20.73
N GLY A 342 6.69 -4.97 -19.72
CA GLY A 342 7.36 -5.96 -18.94
C GLY A 342 6.46 -6.59 -17.91
N PHE A 343 7.10 -7.28 -16.99
CA PHE A 343 6.44 -8.02 -15.95
C PHE A 343 7.14 -7.83 -14.61
N ARG A 344 6.33 -7.60 -13.57
CA ARG A 344 6.76 -7.48 -12.19
C ARG A 344 6.37 -8.73 -11.40
N TRP A 345 7.35 -9.28 -10.69
CA TRP A 345 7.19 -10.31 -9.67
C TRP A 345 7.43 -9.75 -8.26
N LEU A 346 6.41 -9.75 -7.40
CA LEU A 346 6.45 -9.22 -6.03
C LEU A 346 6.51 -10.36 -4.99
N LYS A 347 7.47 -10.31 -4.07
CA LYS A 347 7.52 -11.17 -2.88
C LYS A 347 7.75 -10.28 -1.66
N ASN A 348 6.73 -10.19 -0.79
CA ASN A 348 6.72 -9.27 0.35
C ASN A 348 6.88 -7.81 -0.11
N SER A 349 7.86 -7.08 0.42
CA SER A 349 8.22 -5.72 0.03
C SER A 349 9.24 -5.64 -1.11
N LYS A 350 9.63 -6.77 -1.70
CA LYS A 350 10.67 -6.85 -2.74
C LYS A 350 10.05 -7.22 -4.08
N ALA A 351 10.45 -6.57 -5.16
CA ALA A 351 10.01 -6.92 -6.51
C ALA A 351 11.16 -7.09 -7.49
N TRP A 352 10.97 -7.97 -8.45
CA TRP A 352 11.81 -8.13 -9.63
C TRP A 352 11.00 -7.74 -10.85
N MET A 353 11.58 -7.01 -11.78
CA MET A 353 10.92 -6.61 -13.02
C MET A 353 11.79 -7.00 -14.19
N LEU A 354 11.21 -7.73 -15.14
CA LEU A 354 11.81 -8.00 -16.44
C LEU A 354 11.10 -7.11 -17.45
N HIS A 355 11.85 -6.45 -18.34
CA HIS A 355 11.27 -5.58 -19.34
C HIS A 355 11.99 -5.67 -20.68
N VAL A 356 11.22 -5.36 -21.71
CA VAL A 356 11.68 -5.10 -23.07
C VAL A 356 11.06 -3.80 -23.56
N GLY A 357 11.73 -3.09 -24.43
CA GLY A 357 11.27 -1.78 -24.89
C GLY A 357 12.11 -1.23 -26.02
N TYR A 358 11.81 0.01 -26.34
CA TYR A 358 12.52 0.77 -27.37
C TYR A 358 12.69 2.21 -26.93
N ALA A 359 13.87 2.76 -27.18
CA ALA A 359 14.24 4.14 -26.92
C ALA A 359 14.23 4.93 -28.24
N MET A 360 13.47 6.02 -28.27
CA MET A 360 13.35 6.93 -29.39
C MET A 360 14.17 8.18 -29.09
N PRO A 361 15.37 8.33 -29.68
CA PRO A 361 16.18 9.52 -29.48
C PRO A 361 15.56 10.74 -30.19
N PHE A 362 15.77 11.92 -29.62
CA PHE A 362 15.28 13.18 -30.21
C PHE A 362 16.15 13.62 -31.39
N LYS A 363 17.49 13.55 -31.26
CA LYS A 363 18.40 13.88 -32.35
C LYS A 363 18.74 12.64 -33.18
N GLY A 364 19.02 11.53 -32.50
CA GLY A 364 19.43 10.28 -33.17
C GLY A 364 20.80 10.40 -33.85
N ASP A 365 21.66 11.28 -33.32
CA ASP A 365 23.01 11.48 -33.85
C ASP A 365 23.84 10.22 -33.68
N LYS A 366 24.50 9.79 -34.75
CA LYS A 366 25.45 8.68 -34.75
C LYS A 366 26.76 9.03 -34.04
N ALA A 367 27.55 8.00 -33.71
CA ALA A 367 28.86 8.21 -33.11
C ALA A 367 29.77 8.98 -34.08
N LYS A 368 30.42 10.03 -33.57
CA LYS A 368 31.36 10.85 -34.35
C LYS A 368 32.75 10.25 -34.25
N ILE A 369 33.44 10.13 -35.38
CA ILE A 369 34.82 9.67 -35.41
C ILE A 369 35.70 10.78 -34.86
N VAL A 370 36.51 10.46 -33.84
CA VAL A 370 37.52 11.39 -33.29
C VAL A 370 38.90 11.04 -33.82
N ALA A 371 39.23 9.74 -33.85
CA ALA A 371 40.45 9.23 -34.44
C ALA A 371 40.19 7.83 -35.03
N ALA A 372 40.62 7.62 -36.27
CA ALA A 372 40.71 6.29 -36.85
C ALA A 372 42.12 5.75 -36.55
N GLY A 373 42.21 4.56 -35.97
CA GLY A 373 43.50 3.91 -35.76
C GLY A 373 44.17 3.69 -37.11
N SER A 374 45.42 4.14 -37.24
CA SER A 374 46.20 4.11 -38.49
C SER A 374 46.54 2.69 -38.94
N ASP A 375 46.65 1.73 -38.01
CA ASP A 375 46.94 0.31 -38.27
C ASP A 375 45.67 -0.57 -38.17
N VAL A 376 44.53 -0.06 -38.65
CA VAL A 376 43.25 -0.77 -38.56
C VAL A 376 42.65 -0.94 -39.95
N SER A 377 42.35 -2.19 -40.34
CA SER A 377 41.66 -2.46 -41.60
C SER A 377 40.31 -1.75 -41.66
N VAL A 378 39.90 -1.31 -42.87
CA VAL A 378 38.62 -0.63 -43.10
C VAL A 378 37.43 -1.44 -42.55
N GLU A 379 37.46 -2.76 -42.72
CA GLU A 379 36.45 -3.66 -42.19
C GLU A 379 36.38 -3.62 -40.65
N THR A 380 37.54 -3.70 -39.98
CA THR A 380 37.61 -3.65 -38.51
C THR A 380 37.15 -2.30 -37.99
N PHE A 381 37.54 -1.21 -38.64
CA PHE A 381 37.09 0.13 -38.29
C PHE A 381 35.58 0.27 -38.42
N ASN A 382 34.99 -0.18 -39.53
CA ASN A 382 33.54 -0.14 -39.75
C ASN A 382 32.78 -0.99 -38.71
N ARG A 383 33.31 -2.16 -38.34
CA ARG A 383 32.73 -2.97 -37.25
C ARG A 383 32.74 -2.22 -35.91
N ARG A 384 33.85 -1.55 -35.57
CA ARG A 384 33.94 -0.72 -34.35
C ARG A 384 32.99 0.47 -34.41
N LYS A 385 32.88 1.12 -35.55
CA LYS A 385 31.92 2.22 -35.76
C LYS A 385 30.49 1.74 -35.56
N ASN A 386 30.11 0.57 -36.06
CA ASN A 386 28.77 0.00 -35.85
C ASN A 386 28.51 -0.27 -34.35
N TRP A 387 29.50 -0.77 -33.61
CA TRP A 387 29.41 -0.90 -32.15
C TRP A 387 29.27 0.46 -31.45
N ALA A 388 30.03 1.46 -31.87
CA ALA A 388 29.91 2.81 -31.33
C ALA A 388 28.53 3.42 -31.62
N ASP A 389 27.97 3.18 -32.81
CA ASP A 389 26.63 3.62 -33.18
C ASP A 389 25.56 2.94 -32.31
N LEU A 390 25.74 1.67 -31.92
CA LEU A 390 24.87 0.95 -30.97
C LEU A 390 24.93 1.49 -29.53
N PHE A 391 25.95 2.27 -29.19
CA PHE A 391 26.12 2.88 -27.87
C PHE A 391 25.48 4.26 -27.74
N THR A 392 25.02 4.84 -28.85
CA THR A 392 24.20 6.06 -28.83
C THR A 392 22.88 5.81 -28.08
N ILE A 393 22.25 6.87 -27.56
CA ILE A 393 20.95 6.70 -26.91
C ILE A 393 19.91 6.34 -27.98
N GLY A 394 19.13 5.29 -27.75
CA GLY A 394 18.14 4.81 -28.71
C GLY A 394 18.19 3.29 -28.88
N GLY A 395 17.20 2.75 -29.58
CA GLY A 395 17.16 1.33 -29.94
C GLY A 395 16.55 0.44 -28.87
N VAL A 396 16.87 -0.86 -28.94
CA VAL A 396 16.28 -1.90 -28.09
C VAL A 396 16.70 -1.73 -26.63
N ASP A 397 15.73 -1.82 -25.72
CA ASP A 397 15.88 -1.74 -24.27
C ASP A 397 15.48 -3.11 -23.68
N VAL A 398 16.39 -3.81 -23.00
CA VAL A 398 16.09 -5.07 -22.31
C VAL A 398 16.79 -5.06 -20.97
N GLY A 399 16.06 -5.35 -19.90
CA GLY A 399 16.65 -5.27 -18.58
C GLY A 399 15.88 -5.99 -17.48
N ILE A 400 16.58 -6.13 -16.37
CA ILE A 400 16.04 -6.56 -15.10
C ILE A 400 16.20 -5.45 -14.06
N THR A 401 15.17 -5.25 -13.25
CA THR A 401 15.19 -4.30 -12.14
C THR A 401 14.80 -5.03 -10.86
N TYR A 402 15.60 -4.86 -9.82
CA TYR A 402 15.25 -5.23 -8.45
C TYR A 402 14.74 -4.00 -7.71
N LEU A 403 13.62 -4.11 -7.01
CA LEU A 403 12.97 -3.04 -6.25
C LEU A 403 12.77 -3.46 -4.80
N VAL A 404 12.93 -2.49 -3.90
CA VAL A 404 12.53 -2.60 -2.50
C VAL A 404 11.55 -1.48 -2.20
N TYR A 405 10.33 -1.84 -1.81
CA TYR A 405 9.33 -0.90 -1.32
C TYR A 405 9.55 -0.66 0.17
N PHE A 406 9.73 0.61 0.52
CA PHE A 406 9.76 1.04 1.90
C PHE A 406 8.34 0.94 2.44
N GLN A 407 8.12 -0.07 3.28
CA GLN A 407 6.89 -0.12 4.08
C GLN A 407 6.91 1.12 4.95
N ARG A 408 5.96 2.01 4.71
CA ARG A 408 5.83 3.19 5.54
C ARG A 408 5.66 2.75 6.96
#